data_AF-A0A820I6D9-F1
#
_entry.id   AF-A0A820I6D9-F1
#
_cell.length_a   1.000
_cell.length_b   1.000
_cell.length_c   1.000
_cell.angle_alpha   90.00
_cell.angle_beta   90.00
_cell.angle_gamma   90.00
#
_symmetry.space_group_name_H-M   'P 1'
#
loop_
_entity.id
_entity.type
_entity.pdbx_description
1 polymer ?
#
loop_
_entity_poly.entity_id
_entity_poly.type
_entity_poly.pdbx_seq_one_letter_code
_entity_poly.pdbx_strand_id
1 'polypeptide(L)'
;MQPISLLSGIICATWSFVFFIICQHLIQPLTEIYHPHNDRDNVEKRKMKMVQNPSYIRTWFTDSNAERWIRKNTLISFFHAFITGILGFYSCWTYSPDIHRDYVNHITWFTYLTCSFSFGYFCYDTIDIISNQQGSELLEMMIHHALTLTLFGTSIIRRANIGYLMLALIVEINSVFLHLRKLFHQYNIPRESLIVRLTMVTNIITFLIFRFGLFIYGSITIFRDGERAGSYFHIFLGYILVPTIWIINIVLFYRLLYTDFLKKRKTNQSGYDSTCTCNTVTSGVCMQYTCSTTAKSPNCFAGTSLITLADGTFKALADIQIGDQNNTIEPITSFIHAKRQGLFTFLALQIQSVVSNLSSTILVSANHLIFDYDSGEARFAGKFRVGDRVQFIDNSEIVPGEIVHIQLTKQQGYYAPLTPSGTIIIDGVVASNYATVSNHALAHQLMGIYRWWIDLVGGSKWSEEIPWMLQIMLSIEQVIRWFGGQIVINNFNYDGQFKVSSIA
;
A
#
# COMPACT_ATOMS: atom_id res chain seq x y z
N MET A 1 22.47 -23.33 41.76
CA MET A 1 21.89 -21.99 41.49
C MET A 1 20.99 -21.63 42.67
N GLN A 2 21.11 -20.41 43.23
CA GLN A 2 20.16 -19.96 44.25
C GLN A 2 18.74 -19.92 43.66
N PRO A 3 17.70 -20.33 44.41
CA PRO A 3 16.34 -20.33 43.91
C PRO A 3 15.91 -18.90 43.58
N ILE A 4 15.41 -18.70 42.36
CA ILE A 4 14.86 -17.42 41.92
C ILE A 4 13.64 -17.12 42.80
N SER A 5 13.75 -16.07 43.62
CA SER A 5 12.69 -15.69 44.56
C SER A 5 11.67 -14.80 43.87
N LEU A 6 10.38 -15.00 44.17
CA LEU A 6 9.31 -14.13 43.69
C LEU A 6 9.56 -12.66 44.08
N LEU A 7 10.16 -12.46 45.26
CA LEU A 7 10.54 -11.14 45.76
C LEU A 7 11.45 -10.39 44.78
N SER A 8 12.40 -11.07 44.14
CA SER A 8 13.29 -10.44 43.16
C SER A 8 12.54 -9.92 41.93
N GLY A 9 11.54 -10.65 41.46
CA GLY A 9 10.68 -10.24 40.35
C GLY A 9 9.82 -9.02 40.71
N ILE A 10 9.23 -9.04 41.91
CA ILE A 10 8.44 -7.92 42.43
C ILE A 10 9.30 -6.66 42.55
N ILE A 11 10.47 -6.76 43.18
CA ILE A 11 11.41 -5.64 43.33
C ILE A 11 11.79 -5.07 41.96
N CYS A 12 12.12 -5.94 40.99
CA CYS A 12 12.47 -5.51 39.64
C CYS A 12 11.31 -4.80 38.92
N ALA A 13 10.08 -5.33 39.03
CA ALA A 13 8.90 -4.73 38.43
C ALA A 13 8.57 -3.37 39.05
N THR A 14 8.68 -3.23 40.38
CA THR A 14 8.49 -1.96 41.09
C THR A 14 9.55 -0.94 40.69
N TRP A 15 10.83 -1.33 40.60
CA TRP A 15 11.89 -0.44 40.13
C TRP A 15 11.67 -0.01 38.68
N SER A 16 11.26 -0.92 37.80
CA SER A 16 10.91 -0.60 36.42
C SER A 16 9.78 0.43 36.34
N PHE A 17 8.71 0.22 37.10
CA PHE A 17 7.59 1.16 37.18
C PHE A 17 8.05 2.58 37.59
N VAL A 18 8.85 2.68 38.65
CA VAL A 18 9.40 3.97 39.12
C VAL A 18 10.36 4.57 38.09
N PHE A 19 11.19 3.75 37.46
CA PHE A 19 12.13 4.19 36.43
C PHE A 19 11.43 4.86 35.25
N PHE A 20 10.31 4.29 34.77
CA PHE A 20 9.56 4.87 33.66
C PHE A 20 8.80 6.15 34.04
N ILE A 21 8.34 6.28 35.29
CA ILE A 21 7.83 7.56 35.83
C ILE A 21 8.92 8.64 35.80
N ILE A 22 10.14 8.31 36.26
CA ILE A 22 11.25 9.26 36.24
C ILE A 22 11.60 9.63 34.79
N CYS A 23 11.67 8.65 33.87
CA CYS A 23 11.90 8.90 32.45
C CYS A 23 10.88 9.87 31.85
N GLN A 24 9.59 9.73 32.21
CA GLN A 24 8.53 10.63 31.74
C GLN A 24 8.78 12.09 32.12
N HIS A 25 9.25 12.33 33.34
CA HIS A 25 9.61 13.67 33.80
C HIS A 25 10.88 14.19 33.12
N LEU A 26 11.89 13.34 32.92
CA LEU A 26 13.16 13.74 32.30
C LEU A 26 13.03 14.09 30.80
N ILE A 27 12.09 13.46 30.09
CA ILE A 27 11.88 13.67 28.64
C ILE A 27 11.07 14.96 28.37
N GLN A 28 10.45 15.55 29.39
CA GLN A 28 9.61 16.74 29.26
C GLN A 28 10.27 17.92 28.52
N PRO A 29 11.53 18.33 28.81
CA PRO A 29 12.18 19.44 28.13
C PRO A 29 12.42 19.17 26.63
N LEU A 30 12.76 17.93 26.27
CA LEU A 30 13.04 17.53 24.88
C LEU A 30 11.80 17.65 23.98
N THR A 31 10.61 17.41 24.54
CA THR A 31 9.34 17.53 23.80
C THR A 31 8.85 18.97 23.64
N GLU A 32 9.35 19.91 24.44
CA GLU A 32 8.96 21.32 24.43
C GLU A 32 9.82 22.19 23.49
N ILE A 33 11.05 21.77 23.20
CA ILE A 33 12.00 22.52 22.35
C ILE A 33 11.63 22.47 20.85
N TYR A 34 10.87 21.48 20.39
CA TYR A 34 10.58 21.27 18.96
C TYR A 34 9.20 21.82 18.54
N HIS A 35 9.10 23.16 18.39
CA HIS A 35 8.03 23.79 17.61
C HIS A 35 8.57 24.08 16.19
N PRO A 36 8.12 23.38 15.14
CA PRO A 36 8.61 23.64 13.79
C PRO A 36 8.17 25.03 13.30
N HIS A 37 9.09 25.72 12.63
CA HIS A 37 8.92 27.07 12.06
C HIS A 37 7.74 27.23 11.07
N ASN A 38 7.20 26.10 10.57
CA ASN A 38 6.05 26.00 9.67
C ASN A 38 4.69 26.18 10.38
N ASP A 39 4.69 26.35 11.70
CA ASP A 39 3.48 26.60 12.50
C ASP A 39 3.11 28.09 12.54
N ARG A 40 3.94 29.04 12.08
CA ARG A 40 3.58 30.49 12.11
C ARG A 40 2.35 30.80 11.25
N ASP A 41 2.25 30.25 10.05
CA ASP A 41 1.11 30.45 9.14
C ASP A 41 -0.16 29.71 9.62
N ASN A 42 0.00 28.56 10.27
CA ASN A 42 -1.10 27.84 10.91
C ASN A 42 -1.55 28.52 12.20
N VAL A 43 -0.63 29.11 12.96
CA VAL A 43 -0.91 29.90 14.16
C VAL A 43 -1.70 31.15 13.82
N GLU A 44 -1.43 31.85 12.72
CA GLU A 44 -2.27 32.98 12.29
C GLU A 44 -3.69 32.55 11.89
N LYS A 45 -3.83 31.47 11.09
CA LYS A 45 -5.15 30.90 10.75
C LYS A 45 -5.91 30.41 11.98
N ARG A 46 -5.21 29.87 12.97
CA ARG A 46 -5.78 29.40 14.25
C ARG A 46 -6.13 30.57 15.17
N LYS A 47 -5.32 31.62 15.22
CA LYS A 47 -5.62 32.89 15.91
C LYS A 47 -6.88 33.53 15.35
N MET A 48 -7.04 33.57 14.02
CA MET A 48 -8.28 34.03 13.39
C MET A 48 -9.50 33.21 13.81
N LYS A 49 -9.38 31.87 13.93
CA LYS A 49 -10.46 31.01 14.44
C LYS A 49 -10.74 31.19 15.94
N MET A 50 -9.72 31.46 16.76
CA MET A 50 -9.88 31.75 18.19
C MET A 50 -10.60 33.08 18.44
N VAL A 51 -10.37 34.09 17.60
CA VAL A 51 -11.08 35.38 17.66
C VAL A 51 -12.56 35.21 17.25
N GLN A 52 -12.87 34.28 16.35
CA GLN A 52 -14.25 34.01 15.90
C GLN A 52 -15.06 33.12 16.85
N ASN A 53 -14.44 32.25 17.65
CA ASN A 53 -15.17 31.38 18.58
C ASN A 53 -14.36 31.07 19.86
N PRO A 54 -14.75 31.62 21.04
CA PRO A 54 -14.05 31.41 22.31
C PRO A 54 -14.00 29.95 22.79
N SER A 55 -14.97 29.12 22.38
CA SER A 55 -14.99 27.69 22.72
C SER A 55 -13.82 26.92 22.10
N TYR A 56 -13.29 27.40 20.97
CA TYR A 56 -12.13 26.82 20.27
C TYR A 56 -10.84 26.92 21.09
N ILE A 57 -10.74 27.89 22.01
CA ILE A 57 -9.58 28.06 22.89
C ILE A 57 -9.44 26.85 23.81
N ARG A 58 -10.55 26.43 24.45
CA ARG A 58 -10.56 25.27 25.34
C ARG A 58 -10.19 23.99 24.58
N THR A 59 -10.80 23.77 23.41
CA THR A 59 -10.52 22.61 22.54
C THR A 59 -9.07 22.58 22.07
N TRP A 60 -8.51 23.74 21.73
CA TRP A 60 -7.12 23.85 21.31
C TRP A 60 -6.14 23.56 22.46
N PHE A 61 -6.40 24.07 23.67
CA PHE A 61 -5.58 23.73 24.83
C PHE A 61 -5.63 22.23 25.14
N THR A 62 -6.81 21.61 25.07
CA THR A 62 -6.94 20.16 25.23
C THR A 62 -6.22 19.39 24.13
N ASP A 63 -6.33 19.79 22.87
CA ASP A 63 -5.66 19.15 21.72
C ASP A 63 -4.14 19.28 21.82
N SER A 64 -3.63 20.46 22.21
CA SER A 64 -2.19 20.71 22.35
C SER A 64 -1.55 19.89 23.49
N ASN A 65 -2.29 19.71 24.60
CA ASN A 65 -1.85 18.86 25.71
C ASN A 65 -1.92 17.38 25.34
N ALA A 66 -2.96 16.96 24.62
CA ALA A 66 -3.09 15.59 24.11
C ALA A 66 -1.97 15.26 23.12
N GLU A 67 -1.65 16.13 22.16
CA GLU A 67 -0.53 15.92 21.23
C GLU A 67 0.81 15.80 21.96
N ARG A 68 1.05 16.64 22.98
CA ARG A 68 2.27 16.59 23.80
C ARG A 68 2.36 15.27 24.57
N TRP A 69 1.26 14.84 25.18
CA TRP A 69 1.20 13.55 25.88
C TRP A 69 1.46 12.38 24.92
N ILE A 70 0.80 12.33 23.76
CA ILE A 70 0.98 11.27 22.76
C ILE A 70 2.45 11.14 22.34
N ARG A 71 3.15 12.26 22.15
CA ARG A 71 4.59 12.27 21.81
C ARG A 71 5.44 11.70 22.93
N LYS A 72 5.21 12.15 24.17
CA LYS A 72 5.91 11.66 25.36
C LYS A 72 5.71 10.16 25.53
N ASN A 73 4.46 9.70 25.48
CA ASN A 73 4.15 8.29 25.60
C ASN A 73 4.84 7.47 24.49
N THR A 74 4.77 7.93 23.23
CA THR A 74 5.43 7.25 22.10
C THR A 74 6.95 7.16 22.29
N LEU A 75 7.61 8.18 22.87
CA LEU A 75 9.05 8.14 23.18
C LEU A 75 9.36 7.14 24.29
N ILE A 76 8.53 7.08 25.33
CA ILE A 76 8.74 6.15 26.45
C ILE A 76 8.55 4.71 26.00
N SER A 77 7.49 4.42 25.23
CA SER A 77 7.28 3.10 24.63
C SER A 77 8.42 2.72 23.68
N PHE A 78 8.98 3.68 22.93
CA PHE A 78 10.18 3.45 22.11
C PHE A 78 11.38 3.01 22.97
N PHE A 79 11.66 3.69 24.08
CA PHE A 79 12.75 3.32 24.98
C PHE A 79 12.55 1.93 25.59
N HIS A 80 11.32 1.63 26.03
CA HIS A 80 10.98 0.30 26.50
C HIS A 80 11.27 -0.76 25.44
N ALA A 81 10.68 -0.61 24.25
CA ALA A 81 10.83 -1.56 23.15
C ALA A 81 12.29 -1.74 22.73
N PHE A 82 13.09 -0.66 22.76
CA PHE A 82 14.51 -0.71 22.43
C PHE A 82 15.30 -1.55 23.44
N ILE A 83 15.09 -1.29 24.74
CA ILE A 83 15.77 -2.02 25.81
C ILE A 83 15.34 -3.50 25.79
N THR A 84 14.04 -3.77 25.78
CA THR A 84 13.51 -5.14 25.88
C THR A 84 13.71 -5.94 24.61
N GLY A 85 13.69 -5.31 23.44
CA GLY A 85 14.05 -5.94 22.17
C GLY A 85 15.49 -6.43 22.15
N ILE A 86 16.44 -5.61 22.62
CA ILE A 86 17.86 -5.99 22.74
C ILE A 86 18.04 -7.11 23.77
N LEU A 87 17.46 -6.95 24.97
CA LEU A 87 17.56 -7.94 26.04
C LEU A 87 16.92 -9.28 25.64
N GLY A 88 15.79 -9.24 24.93
CA GLY A 88 15.10 -10.43 24.43
C GLY A 88 15.91 -11.17 23.37
N PHE A 89 16.45 -10.45 22.38
CA PHE A 89 17.31 -11.04 21.37
C PHE A 89 18.58 -11.67 21.98
N TYR A 90 19.25 -10.93 22.87
CA TYR A 90 20.44 -11.42 23.57
C TYR A 90 20.13 -12.64 24.44
N SER A 91 19.01 -12.62 25.17
CA SER A 91 18.56 -13.76 26.00
C SER A 91 18.41 -15.03 25.18
N CYS A 92 17.66 -14.94 24.08
CA CYS A 92 17.29 -16.12 23.29
C CYS A 92 18.45 -16.66 22.46
N TRP A 93 19.27 -15.79 21.88
CA TRP A 93 20.26 -16.24 20.90
C TRP A 93 21.68 -16.36 21.45
N THR A 94 22.02 -15.60 22.49
CA THR A 94 23.41 -15.51 22.99
C THR A 94 23.55 -16.06 24.41
N TYR A 95 22.70 -15.62 25.33
CA TYR A 95 22.86 -15.93 26.76
C TYR A 95 22.37 -17.34 27.12
N SER A 96 21.17 -17.71 26.70
CA SER A 96 20.62 -19.04 27.00
C SER A 96 19.85 -19.61 25.81
N PRO A 97 20.57 -20.13 24.79
CA PRO A 97 19.95 -20.71 23.60
C PRO A 97 19.11 -21.96 23.89
N ASP A 98 19.29 -22.59 25.05
CA ASP A 98 18.46 -23.70 25.51
C ASP A 98 16.98 -23.32 25.72
N ILE A 99 16.64 -22.02 25.78
CA ILE A 99 15.25 -21.54 25.82
C ILE A 99 14.41 -22.12 24.68
N HIS A 100 15.01 -22.33 23.50
CA HIS A 100 14.33 -22.82 22.31
C HIS A 100 13.96 -24.31 22.41
N ARG A 101 14.57 -25.05 23.33
CA ARG A 101 14.31 -26.48 23.56
C ARG A 101 13.13 -26.71 24.49
N ASP A 102 12.94 -25.85 25.49
CA ASP A 102 11.87 -25.97 26.47
C ASP A 102 11.40 -24.60 26.97
N TYR A 103 10.39 -24.01 26.33
CA TYR A 103 9.84 -22.72 26.73
C TYR A 103 9.02 -22.77 28.03
N VAL A 104 8.52 -23.94 28.41
CA VAL A 104 7.65 -24.14 29.58
C VAL A 104 8.47 -24.06 30.88
N ASN A 105 9.58 -24.81 30.92
CA ASN A 105 10.40 -24.95 32.12
C ASN A 105 11.62 -24.03 32.13
N HIS A 106 11.95 -23.38 31.01
CA HIS A 106 13.09 -22.47 30.96
C HIS A 106 12.88 -21.28 31.91
N ILE A 107 13.82 -21.12 32.84
CA ILE A 107 13.92 -19.96 33.71
C ILE A 107 15.38 -19.71 34.08
N THR A 108 15.82 -18.45 33.94
CA THR A 108 17.11 -17.98 34.44
C THR A 108 16.90 -16.66 35.17
N TRP A 109 17.86 -16.24 35.99
CA TRP A 109 17.81 -14.93 36.65
C TRP A 109 17.66 -13.80 35.62
N PHE A 110 18.38 -13.88 34.51
CA PHE A 110 18.35 -12.88 33.46
C PHE A 110 16.97 -12.83 32.78
N THR A 111 16.47 -13.97 32.28
CA THR A 111 15.18 -14.01 31.57
C THR A 111 14.01 -13.64 32.48
N TYR A 112 14.04 -14.06 33.74
CA TYR A 112 13.03 -13.72 34.74
C TYR A 112 13.02 -12.21 35.07
N LEU A 113 14.19 -11.60 35.26
CA LEU A 113 14.29 -10.16 35.54
C LEU A 113 13.92 -9.31 34.32
N THR A 114 14.29 -9.73 33.10
CA THR A 114 13.86 -9.05 31.87
C THR A 114 12.35 -9.05 31.72
N CYS A 115 11.68 -10.19 31.94
CA CYS A 115 10.22 -10.26 31.92
C CYS A 115 9.58 -9.42 33.05
N SER A 116 10.19 -9.42 34.24
CA SER A 116 9.71 -8.60 35.37
C SER A 116 9.86 -7.11 35.11
N PHE A 117 10.96 -6.69 34.47
CA PHE A 117 11.16 -5.32 34.02
C PHE A 117 10.06 -4.90 33.03
N SER A 118 9.72 -5.76 32.05
CA SER A 118 8.64 -5.46 31.11
C SER A 118 7.25 -5.41 31.77
N PHE A 119 6.99 -6.29 32.73
CA PHE A 119 5.74 -6.26 33.48
C PHE A 119 5.56 -4.93 34.24
N GLY A 120 6.63 -4.42 34.87
CA GLY A 120 6.61 -3.11 35.52
C GLY A 120 6.29 -1.96 34.57
N TYR A 121 6.86 -1.99 33.35
CA TYR A 121 6.52 -1.03 32.29
C TYR A 121 5.06 -1.13 31.87
N PHE A 122 4.53 -2.34 31.62
CA PHE A 122 3.12 -2.50 31.22
C PHE A 122 2.15 -1.98 32.28
N CYS A 123 2.47 -2.15 33.57
CA CYS A 123 1.69 -1.54 34.65
C CYS A 123 1.72 -0.01 34.57
N TYR A 124 2.91 0.58 34.37
CA TYR A 124 3.07 2.02 34.21
C TYR A 124 2.28 2.57 33.03
N ASP A 125 2.47 1.98 31.84
CA ASP A 125 1.83 2.42 30.59
C ASP A 125 0.29 2.29 30.67
N THR A 126 -0.21 1.25 31.33
CA THR A 126 -1.65 1.10 31.59
C THR A 126 -2.22 2.25 32.44
N ILE A 127 -1.52 2.64 33.51
CA ILE A 127 -1.97 3.75 34.38
C ILE A 127 -1.88 5.08 33.64
N ASP A 128 -0.81 5.30 32.87
CA ASP A 128 -0.63 6.54 32.09
C ASP A 128 -1.70 6.67 31.00
N ILE A 129 -2.02 5.59 30.27
CA ILE A 129 -3.07 5.55 29.26
C ILE A 129 -4.45 5.80 29.87
N ILE A 130 -4.82 5.15 30.98
CA ILE A 130 -6.13 5.35 31.64
C ILE A 130 -6.30 6.80 32.11
N SER A 131 -5.20 7.43 32.54
CA SER A 131 -5.24 8.80 33.05
C SER A 131 -5.38 9.85 31.95
N ASN A 132 -4.95 9.55 30.72
CA ASN A 132 -4.79 10.55 29.66
C ASN A 132 -5.57 10.28 28.36
N GLN A 133 -5.93 9.03 28.06
CA GLN A 133 -6.61 8.65 26.82
C GLN A 133 -8.12 8.50 27.03
N GLN A 134 -8.93 8.88 26.04
CA GLN A 134 -10.39 8.78 26.09
C GLN A 134 -10.94 8.17 24.79
N GLY A 135 -12.18 7.67 24.84
CA GLY A 135 -12.90 7.16 23.67
C GLY A 135 -12.60 5.70 23.32
N SER A 136 -12.92 5.29 22.08
CA SER A 136 -12.80 3.89 21.62
C SER A 136 -11.36 3.38 21.52
N GLU A 137 -10.39 4.28 21.34
CA GLU A 137 -8.97 3.92 21.30
C GLU A 137 -8.43 3.46 22.66
N LEU A 138 -9.01 3.96 23.76
CA LEU A 138 -8.70 3.49 25.11
C LEU A 138 -9.08 2.01 25.28
N LEU A 139 -10.27 1.62 24.81
CA LEU A 139 -10.77 0.25 24.94
C LEU A 139 -9.90 -0.76 24.16
N GLU A 140 -9.52 -0.41 22.92
CA GLU A 140 -8.65 -1.24 22.07
C GLU A 140 -7.30 -1.53 22.77
N MET A 141 -6.67 -0.49 23.32
CA MET A 141 -5.39 -0.62 24.02
C MET A 141 -5.54 -1.33 25.37
N MET A 142 -6.62 -1.07 26.12
CA MET A 142 -6.85 -1.70 27.42
C MET A 142 -7.08 -3.22 27.31
N ILE A 143 -7.74 -3.71 26.26
CA ILE A 143 -7.90 -5.15 26.04
C ILE A 143 -6.53 -5.82 25.87
N HIS A 144 -5.64 -5.24 25.06
CA HIS A 144 -4.28 -5.74 24.89
C HIS A 144 -3.49 -5.74 26.20
N HIS A 145 -3.55 -4.64 26.96
CA HIS A 145 -2.83 -4.50 28.23
C HIS A 145 -3.37 -5.45 29.31
N ALA A 146 -4.68 -5.65 29.39
CA ALA A 146 -5.28 -6.60 30.32
C ALA A 146 -4.81 -8.04 30.04
N LEU A 147 -4.78 -8.45 28.77
CA LEU A 147 -4.36 -9.79 28.39
C LEU A 147 -2.85 -10.00 28.62
N THR A 148 -2.01 -9.01 28.30
CA THR A 148 -0.55 -9.08 28.50
C THR A 148 -0.16 -9.02 29.97
N LEU A 149 -0.77 -8.14 30.78
CA LEU A 149 -0.57 -8.11 32.23
C LEU A 149 -0.98 -9.43 32.90
N THR A 150 -2.08 -10.03 32.45
CA THR A 150 -2.52 -11.34 32.95
C THR A 150 -1.48 -12.42 32.61
N LEU A 151 -0.98 -12.47 31.37
CA LEU A 151 0.05 -13.43 30.96
C LEU A 151 1.33 -13.26 31.78
N PHE A 152 1.86 -12.04 31.85
CA PHE A 152 3.12 -11.75 32.52
C PHE A 152 2.99 -11.96 34.04
N GLY A 153 1.93 -11.44 34.66
CA GLY A 153 1.70 -11.56 36.09
C GLY A 153 1.55 -13.00 36.54
N THR A 154 0.72 -13.80 35.86
CA THR A 154 0.53 -15.23 36.23
C THR A 154 1.81 -16.04 36.10
N SER A 155 2.62 -15.77 35.07
CA SER A 155 3.88 -16.48 34.81
C SER A 155 5.00 -16.08 35.78
N ILE A 156 5.08 -14.80 36.14
CA ILE A 156 6.04 -14.30 37.14
C ILE A 156 5.72 -14.85 38.53
N ILE A 157 4.43 -14.88 38.93
CA ILE A 157 3.97 -15.42 40.21
C ILE A 157 4.25 -16.93 40.28
N ARG A 158 3.92 -17.67 39.22
CA ARG A 158 4.13 -19.13 39.15
C ARG A 158 5.58 -19.53 38.90
N ARG A 159 6.43 -18.60 38.44
CA ARG A 159 7.81 -18.86 38.01
C ARG A 159 7.90 -19.98 36.96
N ALA A 160 6.95 -19.97 36.03
CA ALA A 160 6.81 -20.95 34.96
C ALA A 160 6.48 -20.22 33.65
N ASN A 161 6.72 -20.87 32.50
CA ASN A 161 6.43 -20.35 31.16
C ASN A 161 7.19 -19.06 30.78
N ILE A 162 8.29 -18.74 31.48
CA ILE A 162 9.10 -17.55 31.23
C ILE A 162 9.68 -17.56 29.81
N GLY A 163 9.92 -18.74 29.23
CA GLY A 163 10.33 -18.88 27.84
C GLY A 163 9.33 -18.26 26.86
N TYR A 164 8.02 -18.49 27.05
CA TYR A 164 6.98 -17.89 26.20
C TYR A 164 6.88 -16.37 26.37
N LEU A 165 7.14 -15.85 27.58
CA LEU A 165 7.19 -14.42 27.81
C LEU A 165 8.36 -13.81 27.04
N MET A 166 9.50 -14.49 27.01
CA MET A 166 10.65 -14.01 26.24
C MET A 166 10.37 -14.01 24.73
N LEU A 167 9.68 -15.04 24.23
CA LEU A 167 9.21 -15.07 22.85
C LEU A 167 8.28 -13.88 22.55
N ALA A 168 7.39 -13.53 23.48
CA ALA A 168 6.53 -12.37 23.35
C ALA A 168 7.30 -11.03 23.37
N LEU A 169 8.44 -10.94 24.06
CA LEU A 169 9.28 -9.74 24.08
C LEU A 169 10.13 -9.55 22.81
N ILE A 170 10.43 -10.61 22.05
CA ILE A 170 11.13 -10.47 20.76
C ILE A 170 10.33 -9.60 19.78
N VAL A 171 8.99 -9.57 19.92
CA VAL A 171 8.10 -8.74 19.11
C VAL A 171 8.44 -7.25 19.23
N GLU A 172 9.07 -6.84 20.34
CA GLU A 172 9.49 -5.45 20.58
C GLU A 172 10.54 -4.95 19.58
N ILE A 173 11.31 -5.84 18.95
CA ILE A 173 12.24 -5.46 17.88
C ILE A 173 11.50 -4.76 16.74
N ASN A 174 10.31 -5.24 16.38
CA ASN A 174 9.47 -4.54 15.41
C ASN A 174 8.85 -3.26 15.99
N SER A 175 8.42 -3.28 17.25
CA SER A 175 7.85 -2.10 17.94
C SER A 175 8.80 -0.90 17.91
N VAL A 176 10.13 -1.10 18.01
CA VAL A 176 11.13 -0.04 17.87
C VAL A 176 10.94 0.77 16.57
N PHE A 177 10.84 0.07 15.44
CA PHE A 177 10.67 0.73 14.13
C PHE A 177 9.27 1.34 13.96
N LEU A 178 8.25 0.72 14.56
CA LEU A 178 6.88 1.24 14.59
C LEU A 178 6.81 2.58 15.35
N HIS A 179 7.40 2.65 16.54
CA HIS A 179 7.46 3.87 17.34
C HIS A 179 8.33 4.93 16.67
N LEU A 180 9.49 4.57 16.12
CA LEU A 180 10.36 5.49 15.40
C LEU A 180 9.65 6.14 14.20
N ARG A 181 8.92 5.34 13.41
CA ARG A 181 8.05 5.84 12.34
C ARG A 181 6.98 6.81 12.86
N LYS A 182 6.29 6.45 13.95
CA LYS A 182 5.24 7.27 14.55
C LYS A 182 5.80 8.61 15.05
N LEU A 183 7.00 8.59 15.65
CA LEU A 183 7.72 9.79 16.05
C LEU A 183 8.06 10.67 14.85
N PHE A 184 8.63 10.11 13.78
CA PHE A 184 8.93 10.88 12.57
C PHE A 184 7.70 11.56 11.97
N HIS A 185 6.54 10.90 12.01
CA HIS A 185 5.28 11.51 11.62
C HIS A 185 4.86 12.65 12.54
N GLN A 186 4.94 12.45 13.86
CA GLN A 186 4.58 13.47 14.87
C GLN A 186 5.51 14.70 14.83
N TYR A 187 6.78 14.52 14.50
CA TYR A 187 7.77 15.59 14.31
C TYR A 187 7.73 16.22 12.91
N ASN A 188 6.79 15.81 12.05
CA ASN A 188 6.61 16.30 10.68
C ASN A 188 7.87 16.19 9.81
N ILE A 189 8.68 15.14 10.01
CA ILE A 189 9.87 14.91 9.20
C ILE A 189 9.42 14.52 7.78
N PRO A 190 9.99 15.12 6.71
CA PRO A 190 9.60 14.79 5.34
C PRO A 190 9.75 13.29 5.06
N ARG A 191 8.69 12.66 4.54
CA ARG A 191 8.71 11.24 4.12
C ARG A 191 9.72 10.94 3.02
N GLU A 192 10.20 11.98 2.33
CA GLU A 192 11.21 11.87 1.30
C GLU A 192 12.62 11.70 1.86
N SER A 193 12.84 12.00 3.14
CA SER A 193 14.12 11.80 3.80
C SER A 193 14.51 10.32 3.83
N LEU A 194 15.79 10.05 3.59
CA LEU A 194 16.33 8.70 3.55
C LEU A 194 16.04 7.93 4.85
N ILE A 195 16.18 8.59 5.99
CA ILE A 195 15.97 8.01 7.33
C ILE A 195 14.52 7.51 7.48
N VAL A 196 13.53 8.34 7.12
CA VAL A 196 12.12 7.95 7.22
C VAL A 196 11.79 6.80 6.26
N ARG A 197 12.34 6.83 5.03
CA ARG A 197 12.16 5.74 4.06
C ARG A 197 12.72 4.42 4.59
N LEU A 198 13.96 4.42 5.07
CA LEU A 198 14.62 3.24 5.63
C LEU A 198 13.84 2.69 6.84
N THR A 199 13.34 3.56 7.72
CA THR A 199 12.51 3.13 8.86
C THR A 199 11.19 2.50 8.42
N MET A 200 10.52 3.04 7.40
CA MET A 200 9.29 2.42 6.86
C MET A 200 9.56 1.02 6.27
N VAL A 201 10.65 0.85 5.51
CA VAL A 201 11.05 -0.48 4.97
C VAL A 201 11.36 -1.44 6.10
N THR A 202 12.24 -1.02 7.00
CA THR A 202 12.72 -1.87 8.09
C THR A 202 11.55 -2.25 8.98
N ASN A 203 10.59 -1.35 9.20
CA ASN A 203 9.35 -1.66 9.90
C ASN A 203 8.54 -2.76 9.19
N ILE A 204 8.35 -2.72 7.86
CA ILE A 204 7.64 -3.80 7.15
C ILE A 204 8.38 -5.13 7.28
N ILE A 205 9.68 -5.14 6.98
CA ILE A 205 10.49 -6.37 7.01
C ILE A 205 10.45 -6.99 8.40
N THR A 206 10.68 -6.18 9.43
CA THR A 206 10.64 -6.64 10.82
C THR A 206 9.24 -7.05 11.25
N PHE A 207 8.17 -6.44 10.71
CA PHE A 207 6.79 -6.84 11.00
C PHE A 207 6.51 -8.24 10.45
N LEU A 208 6.92 -8.54 9.22
CA LEU A 208 6.75 -9.86 8.63
C LEU A 208 7.49 -10.94 9.42
N ILE A 209 8.73 -10.65 9.83
CA ILE A 209 9.59 -11.62 10.55
C ILE A 209 9.17 -11.78 12.00
N PHE A 210 9.23 -10.69 12.78
CA PHE A 210 9.07 -10.72 14.24
C PHE A 210 7.63 -10.64 14.72
N ARG A 211 6.67 -10.31 13.83
CA ARG A 211 5.25 -10.49 14.12
C ARG A 211 4.73 -11.73 13.43
N PHE A 212 4.50 -11.74 12.12
CA PHE A 212 3.85 -12.91 11.50
C PHE A 212 4.66 -14.20 11.64
N GLY A 213 5.95 -14.20 11.29
CA GLY A 213 6.79 -15.39 11.41
C GLY A 213 6.90 -15.90 12.86
N LEU A 214 7.17 -15.00 13.80
CA LEU A 214 7.28 -15.33 15.21
C LEU A 214 5.96 -15.81 15.82
N PHE A 215 4.82 -15.23 15.44
CA PHE A 215 3.52 -15.66 15.93
C PHE A 215 3.11 -17.01 15.34
N ILE A 216 3.41 -17.29 14.07
CA ILE A 216 3.23 -18.63 13.48
C ILE A 216 4.04 -19.65 14.29
N TYR A 217 5.32 -19.37 14.51
CA TYR A 217 6.20 -20.23 15.29
C TYR A 217 5.69 -20.42 16.73
N GLY A 218 5.35 -19.32 17.40
CA GLY A 218 4.81 -19.31 18.76
C GLY A 218 3.54 -20.14 18.89
N SER A 219 2.57 -19.94 17.98
CA SER A 219 1.34 -20.73 17.95
C SER A 219 1.63 -22.23 17.85
N ILE A 220 2.50 -22.66 16.93
CA ILE A 220 2.88 -24.08 16.79
C ILE A 220 3.47 -24.62 18.10
N THR A 221 4.40 -23.89 18.72
CA THR A 221 5.02 -24.34 19.98
C THR A 221 4.03 -24.43 21.14
N ILE A 222 3.07 -23.51 21.24
CA ILE A 222 2.06 -23.50 22.31
C ILE A 222 1.12 -24.70 22.19
N PHE A 223 0.71 -25.07 20.98
CA PHE A 223 -0.12 -26.26 20.75
C PHE A 223 0.66 -27.55 20.96
N ARG A 224 1.93 -27.60 20.59
CA ARG A 224 2.80 -28.76 20.84
C ARG A 224 3.02 -29.02 22.33
N ASP A 225 3.25 -27.96 23.10
CA ASP A 225 3.62 -28.06 24.51
C ASP A 225 2.40 -27.92 25.45
N GLY A 226 1.17 -27.95 24.91
CA GLY A 226 -0.05 -27.59 25.62
C GLY A 226 -0.35 -28.42 26.88
N GLU A 227 -0.07 -29.72 26.85
CA GLU A 227 -0.20 -30.59 28.03
C GLU A 227 0.83 -30.27 29.12
N ARG A 228 2.01 -29.78 28.73
CA ARG A 228 3.14 -29.47 29.64
C ARG A 228 3.00 -28.09 30.28
N ALA A 229 2.41 -27.13 29.58
CA ALA A 229 2.25 -25.74 30.04
C ALA A 229 1.15 -25.56 31.11
N GLY A 230 0.31 -26.59 31.31
CA GLY A 230 -0.81 -26.61 32.24
C GLY A 230 -2.12 -26.11 31.62
N SER A 231 -3.23 -26.81 31.90
CA SER A 231 -4.50 -26.65 31.17
C SER A 231 -5.03 -25.22 31.15
N TYR A 232 -5.00 -24.50 32.27
CA TYR A 232 -5.48 -23.11 32.34
C TYR A 232 -4.61 -22.13 31.54
N PHE A 233 -3.28 -22.31 31.59
CA PHE A 233 -2.36 -21.45 30.87
C PHE A 233 -2.46 -21.68 29.37
N HIS A 234 -2.52 -22.95 28.96
CA HIS A 234 -2.69 -23.32 27.55
C HIS A 234 -4.02 -22.81 26.98
N ILE A 235 -5.13 -22.94 27.72
CA ILE A 235 -6.43 -22.39 27.29
C ILE A 235 -6.36 -20.88 27.09
N PHE A 236 -5.87 -20.15 28.09
CA PHE A 236 -5.78 -18.70 28.02
C PHE A 236 -4.84 -18.22 26.91
N LEU A 237 -3.60 -18.74 26.86
CA LEU A 237 -2.59 -18.31 25.90
C LEU A 237 -2.97 -18.72 24.47
N GLY A 238 -3.36 -19.98 24.27
CA GLY A 238 -3.61 -20.56 22.95
C GLY A 238 -4.93 -20.13 22.32
N TYR A 239 -6.01 -20.02 23.09
CA TYR A 239 -7.36 -19.79 22.54
C TYR A 239 -7.90 -18.38 22.76
N ILE A 240 -7.33 -17.59 23.68
CA ILE A 240 -7.78 -16.21 23.93
C ILE A 240 -6.72 -15.21 23.46
N LEU A 241 -5.52 -15.24 24.07
CA LEU A 241 -4.49 -14.23 23.81
C LEU A 241 -3.96 -14.31 22.36
N VAL A 242 -3.48 -15.48 21.91
CA VAL A 242 -2.88 -15.62 20.57
C VAL A 242 -3.85 -15.19 19.45
N PRO A 243 -5.13 -15.63 19.41
CA PRO A 243 -6.07 -15.17 18.38
C PRO A 243 -6.33 -13.67 18.43
N THR A 244 -6.46 -13.09 19.63
CA THR A 244 -6.66 -11.64 19.79
C THR A 244 -5.47 -10.85 19.23
N ILE A 245 -4.24 -11.30 19.52
CA ILE A 245 -3.04 -10.63 19.00
C ILE A 245 -2.88 -10.82 17.48
N TRP A 246 -3.28 -11.97 16.93
CA TRP A 246 -3.35 -12.17 15.47
C TRP A 246 -4.25 -11.13 14.79
N ILE A 247 -5.46 -10.92 15.32
CA ILE A 247 -6.40 -9.93 14.80
C ILE A 247 -5.79 -8.52 14.87
N ILE A 248 -5.23 -8.15 16.04
CA ILE A 248 -4.58 -6.84 16.22
C ILE A 248 -3.43 -6.66 15.21
N ASN A 249 -2.57 -7.66 15.01
CA ASN A 249 -1.45 -7.57 14.08
C ASN A 249 -1.91 -7.46 12.61
N ILE A 250 -2.98 -8.15 12.20
CA ILE A 250 -3.54 -8.01 10.84
C ILE A 250 -4.07 -6.59 10.61
N VAL A 251 -4.85 -6.07 11.57
CA VAL A 251 -5.39 -4.70 11.49
C VAL A 251 -4.28 -3.66 11.46
N LEU A 252 -3.27 -3.81 12.33
CA LEU A 252 -2.10 -2.91 12.36
C LEU A 252 -1.31 -2.96 11.06
N PHE A 253 -1.08 -4.15 10.49
CA PHE A 253 -0.36 -4.31 9.23
C PHE A 253 -1.11 -3.67 8.06
N TYR A 254 -2.42 -3.89 7.96
CA TYR A 254 -3.25 -3.23 6.96
C TYR A 254 -3.20 -1.71 7.09
N ARG A 255 -3.36 -1.19 8.31
CA ARG A 255 -3.30 0.26 8.59
C ARG A 255 -1.92 0.83 8.21
N LEU A 256 -0.84 0.09 8.46
CA LEU A 256 0.52 0.47 8.08
C LEU A 256 0.66 0.58 6.57
N LEU A 257 0.31 -0.49 5.83
CA LEU A 257 0.36 -0.49 4.37
C LEU A 257 -0.47 0.63 3.77
N TYR A 258 -1.68 0.81 4.30
CA TYR A 258 -2.56 1.87 3.84
C TYR A 258 -1.95 3.25 4.04
N THR A 259 -1.46 3.56 5.24
CA THR A 259 -0.97 4.91 5.58
C THR A 259 0.36 5.27 4.94
N ASP A 260 1.22 4.30 4.63
CA ASP A 260 2.53 4.53 4.04
C ASP A 260 2.53 4.43 2.52
N PHE A 261 1.77 3.49 1.95
CA PHE A 261 1.87 3.14 0.54
C PHE A 261 0.56 3.34 -0.24
N LEU A 262 -0.60 3.01 0.34
CA LEU A 262 -1.88 3.06 -0.41
C LEU A 262 -2.57 4.42 -0.36
N LYS A 263 -2.35 5.21 0.70
CA LYS A 263 -2.99 6.51 0.90
C LYS A 263 -2.41 7.50 -0.10
N LYS A 264 -3.13 7.69 -1.21
CA LYS A 264 -2.84 8.73 -2.21
C LYS A 264 -2.55 10.06 -1.49
N ARG A 265 -1.40 10.67 -1.75
CA ARG A 265 -1.24 12.10 -1.51
C ARG A 265 -2.31 12.80 -2.35
N LYS A 266 -2.91 13.87 -1.83
CA LYS A 266 -3.37 14.97 -2.69
C LYS A 266 -2.13 15.62 -3.32
N THR A 267 -1.38 14.86 -4.10
CA THR A 267 -0.58 15.41 -5.17
C THR A 267 -1.59 15.89 -6.18
N ASN A 268 -1.45 17.12 -6.66
CA ASN A 268 -1.96 17.51 -7.96
C ASN A 268 -1.27 16.62 -9.01
N GLN A 269 -1.60 15.32 -9.02
CA GLN A 269 -1.20 14.39 -10.06
C GLN A 269 -2.01 14.80 -11.27
N SER A 270 -1.32 15.52 -12.13
CA SER A 270 -1.71 16.01 -13.43
C SER A 270 -2.15 14.85 -14.33
N GLY A 271 -3.45 14.58 -14.32
CA GLY A 271 -4.19 13.99 -15.42
C GLY A 271 -5.32 14.97 -15.74
N TYR A 272 -5.25 15.62 -16.89
CA TYR A 272 -6.14 16.73 -17.24
C TYR A 272 -7.29 16.22 -18.10
N ASP A 273 -8.52 16.51 -17.68
CA ASP A 273 -9.69 16.48 -18.55
C ASP A 273 -9.93 17.94 -18.98
N SER A 274 -9.66 18.27 -20.24
CA SER A 274 -9.82 19.62 -20.77
C SER A 274 -11.17 19.74 -21.48
N THR A 275 -12.15 20.37 -20.85
CA THR A 275 -13.35 20.84 -21.55
C THR A 275 -13.02 22.16 -22.24
N CYS A 276 -12.66 22.09 -23.52
CA CYS A 276 -12.42 23.25 -24.36
C CYS A 276 -13.70 23.71 -25.06
N THR A 277 -14.03 24.99 -24.92
CA THR A 277 -15.07 25.69 -25.66
C THR A 277 -14.42 26.59 -26.71
N CYS A 278 -14.91 26.53 -27.94
CA CYS A 278 -14.46 27.43 -29.00
C CYS A 278 -15.00 28.85 -28.75
N ASN A 279 -14.12 29.83 -28.74
CA ASN A 279 -14.47 31.23 -28.52
C ASN A 279 -14.73 31.99 -29.83
N THR A 280 -13.99 31.64 -30.88
CA THR A 280 -14.06 32.36 -32.16
C THR A 280 -13.97 31.38 -33.32
N VAL A 281 -14.94 31.42 -34.24
CA VAL A 281 -14.99 30.59 -35.44
C VAL A 281 -14.86 31.50 -36.67
N THR A 282 -14.01 31.13 -37.62
CA THR A 282 -13.90 31.80 -38.92
C THR A 282 -13.89 30.74 -40.01
N SER A 283 -14.77 30.87 -41.01
CA SER A 283 -14.91 29.89 -42.11
C SER A 283 -15.16 28.44 -41.65
N GLY A 284 -15.89 28.26 -40.54
CA GLY A 284 -16.18 26.95 -39.97
C GLY A 284 -15.04 26.33 -39.15
N VAL A 285 -13.90 27.02 -39.01
CA VAL A 285 -12.75 26.58 -38.21
C VAL A 285 -12.64 27.40 -36.94
N CYS A 286 -12.48 26.72 -35.80
CA CYS A 286 -12.27 27.38 -34.52
C CYS A 286 -10.85 27.92 -34.40
N MET A 287 -10.71 29.23 -34.18
CA MET A 287 -9.44 29.94 -34.09
C MET A 287 -8.92 30.07 -32.65
N GLN A 288 -9.80 29.95 -31.64
CA GLN A 288 -9.42 30.17 -30.25
C GLN A 288 -10.27 29.32 -29.30
N TYR A 289 -9.64 28.70 -28.29
CA TYR A 289 -10.30 27.83 -27.31
C TYR A 289 -10.12 28.37 -25.88
N THR A 290 -11.15 28.27 -25.04
CA THR A 290 -11.01 28.34 -23.58
C THR A 290 -11.21 26.96 -23.00
N CYS A 291 -10.25 26.46 -22.24
CA CYS A 291 -10.33 25.12 -21.63
C CYS A 291 -10.47 25.21 -20.11
N SER A 292 -11.49 24.54 -19.56
CA SER A 292 -11.63 24.32 -18.11
C SER A 292 -11.20 22.90 -17.74
N THR A 293 -10.53 22.74 -16.59
CA THR A 293 -9.98 21.45 -16.14
C THR A 293 -10.74 20.90 -14.94
N THR A 294 -11.30 19.70 -15.07
CA THR A 294 -11.87 18.94 -13.94
C THR A 294 -11.21 17.57 -13.87
N ALA A 295 -10.65 17.20 -12.71
CA ALA A 295 -9.83 15.98 -12.56
C ALA A 295 -10.68 14.70 -12.43
N LYS A 296 -10.56 13.75 -13.37
CA LYS A 296 -10.95 12.32 -13.26
C LYS A 296 -10.04 11.41 -14.11
N SER A 297 -9.99 10.12 -13.77
CA SER A 297 -9.15 9.03 -14.34
C SER A 297 -10.00 7.79 -14.68
N PRO A 298 -9.57 6.82 -15.53
CA PRO A 298 -8.87 6.88 -16.82
C PRO A 298 -9.82 6.58 -18.01
N ASN A 299 -9.64 7.21 -19.18
CA ASN A 299 -10.44 6.86 -20.37
C ASN A 299 -9.73 5.76 -21.19
N CYS A 300 -10.46 5.06 -22.05
CA CYS A 300 -9.99 3.87 -22.77
C CYS A 300 -9.93 4.16 -24.28
N PHE A 301 -10.47 3.29 -25.14
CA PHE A 301 -10.69 3.56 -26.55
C PHE A 301 -12.11 4.11 -26.80
N ALA A 302 -12.32 4.85 -27.89
CA ALA A 302 -13.63 5.38 -28.25
C ALA A 302 -14.55 4.25 -28.77
N GLY A 303 -15.87 4.36 -28.56
CA GLY A 303 -16.82 3.35 -29.03
C GLY A 303 -16.87 3.18 -30.55
N THR A 304 -16.46 4.21 -31.30
CA THR A 304 -16.38 4.22 -32.77
C THR A 304 -15.11 3.57 -33.31
N SER A 305 -14.11 3.29 -32.46
CA SER A 305 -12.87 2.64 -32.88
C SER A 305 -13.16 1.22 -33.38
N LEU A 306 -12.48 0.81 -34.44
CA LEU A 306 -12.73 -0.44 -35.14
C LEU A 306 -11.75 -1.52 -34.69
N ILE A 307 -12.28 -2.71 -34.44
CA ILE A 307 -11.50 -3.94 -34.23
C ILE A 307 -11.59 -4.78 -35.49
N THR A 308 -10.44 -5.29 -35.93
CA THR A 308 -10.36 -6.29 -36.98
C THR A 308 -10.62 -7.66 -36.36
N LEU A 309 -11.64 -8.37 -36.84
CA LEU A 309 -11.97 -9.72 -36.38
C LEU A 309 -11.17 -10.78 -37.13
N ALA A 310 -11.15 -12.02 -36.63
CA ALA A 310 -10.44 -13.15 -37.23
C ALA A 310 -10.92 -13.48 -38.67
N ASP A 311 -12.15 -13.12 -39.01
CA ASP A 311 -12.74 -13.29 -40.35
C ASP A 311 -12.39 -12.14 -41.32
N GLY A 312 -11.55 -11.20 -40.90
CA GLY A 312 -11.15 -10.01 -41.66
C GLY A 312 -12.20 -8.90 -41.69
N THR A 313 -13.34 -9.06 -41.00
CA THR A 313 -14.35 -8.01 -40.89
C THR A 313 -13.99 -6.98 -39.82
N PHE A 314 -14.55 -5.79 -39.93
CA PHE A 314 -14.37 -4.72 -38.94
C PHE A 314 -15.63 -4.55 -38.11
N LYS A 315 -15.45 -4.39 -36.80
CA LYS A 315 -16.55 -4.15 -35.86
C LYS A 315 -16.21 -3.02 -34.90
N ALA A 316 -17.16 -2.11 -34.71
CA ALA A 316 -17.00 -1.01 -33.76
C ALA A 316 -17.00 -1.54 -32.31
N LEU A 317 -16.14 -1.00 -31.46
CA LEU A 317 -16.05 -1.35 -30.03
C LEU A 317 -17.41 -1.27 -29.31
N ALA A 318 -18.28 -0.35 -29.71
CA ALA A 318 -19.62 -0.21 -29.14
C ALA A 318 -20.53 -1.43 -29.37
N ASP A 319 -20.29 -2.17 -30.46
CA ASP A 319 -21.14 -3.27 -30.92
C ASP A 319 -20.55 -4.67 -30.62
N ILE A 320 -19.35 -4.72 -30.04
CA ILE A 320 -18.64 -5.96 -29.74
C ILE A 320 -19.32 -6.78 -28.66
N GLN A 321 -19.28 -8.10 -28.84
CA GLN A 321 -19.78 -9.08 -27.89
C GLN A 321 -18.63 -9.95 -27.34
N ILE A 322 -18.78 -10.40 -26.09
CA ILE A 322 -17.85 -11.40 -25.52
C ILE A 322 -17.87 -12.65 -26.37
N GLY A 323 -16.68 -13.17 -26.66
CA GLY A 323 -16.47 -14.31 -27.55
C GLY A 323 -16.15 -13.92 -29.00
N ASP A 324 -16.35 -12.66 -29.41
CA ASP A 324 -15.88 -12.17 -30.71
C ASP A 324 -14.35 -12.31 -30.79
N GLN A 325 -13.84 -12.95 -31.85
CA GLN A 325 -12.41 -13.21 -32.04
C GLN A 325 -11.76 -12.05 -32.80
N ASN A 326 -10.73 -11.45 -32.22
CA ASN A 326 -9.87 -10.47 -32.88
C ASN A 326 -9.03 -11.14 -34.00
N ASN A 327 -8.40 -10.36 -34.87
CA ASN A 327 -7.50 -10.77 -35.97
C ASN A 327 -6.35 -11.73 -35.56
N THR A 328 -6.23 -12.03 -34.26
CA THR A 328 -5.22 -12.89 -33.65
C THR A 328 -5.80 -14.20 -33.08
N ILE A 329 -7.00 -14.61 -33.48
CA ILE A 329 -7.67 -15.84 -33.00
C ILE A 329 -7.86 -15.81 -31.48
N GLU A 330 -7.85 -14.62 -30.87
CA GLU A 330 -8.09 -14.43 -29.45
C GLU A 330 -9.49 -13.88 -29.21
N PRO A 331 -10.33 -14.59 -28.43
CA PRO A 331 -11.64 -14.09 -28.07
C PRO A 331 -11.52 -12.93 -27.09
N ILE A 332 -12.38 -11.93 -27.23
CA ILE A 332 -12.57 -10.90 -26.21
C ILE A 332 -13.28 -11.55 -25.02
N THR A 333 -12.59 -11.63 -23.87
CA THR A 333 -13.06 -12.36 -22.69
C THR A 333 -13.93 -11.52 -21.78
N SER A 334 -13.67 -10.22 -21.66
CA SER A 334 -14.40 -9.28 -20.79
C SER A 334 -14.12 -7.82 -21.17
N PHE A 335 -14.77 -6.86 -20.50
CA PHE A 335 -14.43 -5.45 -20.54
C PHE A 335 -14.00 -4.95 -19.15
N ILE A 336 -12.74 -4.50 -19.02
CA ILE A 336 -12.20 -3.90 -17.78
C ILE A 336 -13.01 -2.65 -17.43
N HIS A 337 -13.29 -1.83 -18.44
CA HIS A 337 -14.21 -0.72 -18.35
C HIS A 337 -15.04 -0.62 -19.62
N ALA A 338 -16.34 -0.37 -19.48
CA ALA A 338 -17.24 -0.13 -20.61
C ALA A 338 -18.35 0.83 -20.22
N LYS A 339 -18.22 2.10 -20.61
CA LYS A 339 -19.26 3.10 -20.38
C LYS A 339 -19.81 3.57 -21.71
N ARG A 340 -21.07 3.22 -21.99
CA ARG A 340 -21.74 3.53 -23.27
C ARG A 340 -22.24 4.96 -23.39
N GLN A 341 -22.51 5.61 -22.26
CA GLN A 341 -23.13 6.94 -22.20
C GLN A 341 -22.16 7.99 -21.64
N GLY A 342 -22.15 9.16 -22.28
CA GLY A 342 -21.28 10.29 -21.94
C GLY A 342 -20.31 10.62 -23.06
N LEU A 343 -19.97 11.90 -23.19
CA LEU A 343 -18.89 12.35 -24.07
C LEU A 343 -17.58 12.36 -23.30
N PHE A 344 -16.56 11.74 -23.89
CA PHE A 344 -15.21 11.64 -23.33
C PHE A 344 -14.21 12.18 -24.33
N THR A 345 -13.12 12.76 -23.81
CA THR A 345 -12.04 13.32 -24.63
C THR A 345 -11.00 12.24 -24.94
N PHE A 346 -10.58 12.17 -26.19
CA PHE A 346 -9.57 11.24 -26.71
C PHE A 346 -8.52 11.99 -27.53
N LEU A 347 -7.31 11.44 -27.58
CA LEU A 347 -6.31 11.78 -28.59
C LEU A 347 -6.69 11.04 -29.88
N ALA A 348 -6.88 11.80 -30.95
CA ALA A 348 -6.92 11.30 -32.31
C ALA A 348 -5.50 11.36 -32.88
N LEU A 349 -4.84 10.21 -32.92
CA LEU A 349 -3.50 10.07 -33.50
C LEU A 349 -3.67 9.61 -34.94
N GLN A 350 -3.41 10.49 -35.90
CA GLN A 350 -3.39 10.13 -37.32
C GLN A 350 -2.04 9.48 -37.63
N ILE A 351 -2.10 8.26 -38.13
CA ILE A 351 -0.96 7.41 -38.37
C ILE A 351 -0.92 7.09 -39.86
N GLN A 352 0.28 7.23 -40.44
CA GLN A 352 0.54 6.91 -41.83
C GLN A 352 1.55 5.77 -41.90
N SER A 353 1.24 4.72 -42.65
CA SER A 353 2.20 3.64 -42.92
C SER A 353 3.44 4.22 -43.61
N VAL A 354 4.61 3.79 -43.17
CA VAL A 354 5.88 4.16 -43.84
C VAL A 354 6.13 3.28 -45.08
N VAL A 355 5.44 2.14 -45.18
CA VAL A 355 5.63 1.13 -46.25
C VAL A 355 4.58 1.28 -47.37
N SER A 356 3.41 1.81 -47.07
CA SER A 356 2.31 2.00 -48.02
C SER A 356 1.62 3.35 -47.86
N ASN A 357 0.66 3.66 -48.74
CA ASN A 357 -0.19 4.85 -48.61
C ASN A 357 -1.37 4.64 -47.63
N LEU A 358 -1.36 3.58 -46.83
CA LEU A 358 -2.40 3.33 -45.82
C LEU A 358 -2.29 4.35 -44.69
N SER A 359 -3.41 4.97 -44.35
CA SER A 359 -3.51 5.87 -43.18
C SER A 359 -4.70 5.48 -42.33
N SER A 360 -4.53 5.56 -41.01
CA SER A 360 -5.60 5.32 -40.04
C SER A 360 -5.55 6.37 -38.93
N THR A 361 -6.60 6.46 -38.13
CA THR A 361 -6.64 7.35 -36.96
C THR A 361 -7.14 6.58 -35.76
N ILE A 362 -6.28 6.42 -34.75
CA ILE A 362 -6.66 5.77 -33.49
C ILE A 362 -7.21 6.79 -32.50
N LEU A 363 -8.32 6.44 -31.84
CA LEU A 363 -9.01 7.26 -30.84
C LEU A 363 -8.80 6.69 -29.44
N VAL A 364 -7.87 7.28 -28.70
CA VAL A 364 -7.31 6.68 -27.48
C VAL A 364 -7.07 7.73 -26.40
N SER A 365 -7.23 7.35 -25.13
CA SER A 365 -6.94 8.27 -24.03
C SER A 365 -5.43 8.50 -23.86
N ALA A 366 -5.07 9.64 -23.28
CA ALA A 366 -3.67 10.02 -23.06
C ALA A 366 -2.88 9.03 -22.16
N ASN A 367 -3.57 8.26 -21.33
CA ASN A 367 -2.97 7.32 -20.40
C ASN A 367 -3.17 5.85 -20.81
N HIS A 368 -3.66 5.58 -22.02
CA HIS A 368 -3.69 4.24 -22.57
C HIS A 368 -2.32 3.84 -23.12
N LEU A 369 -1.93 2.57 -23.01
CA LEU A 369 -0.65 2.08 -23.52
C LEU A 369 -0.75 1.64 -25.00
N ILE A 370 0.13 2.18 -25.83
CA ILE A 370 0.30 1.84 -27.26
C ILE A 370 1.74 1.37 -27.47
N PHE A 371 1.95 0.40 -28.35
CA PHE A 371 3.28 -0.13 -28.63
C PHE A 371 4.08 0.79 -29.57
N ASP A 372 5.24 1.21 -29.08
CA ASP A 372 6.24 1.95 -29.83
C ASP A 372 6.99 0.98 -30.75
N TYR A 373 7.13 1.34 -32.03
CA TYR A 373 7.78 0.47 -33.01
C TYR A 373 9.29 0.37 -32.75
N ASP A 374 9.91 1.46 -32.32
CA ASP A 374 11.38 1.57 -32.24
C ASP A 374 11.94 0.95 -30.97
N SER A 375 11.24 1.13 -29.84
CA SER A 375 11.63 0.50 -28.59
C SER A 375 11.04 -0.89 -28.39
N GLY A 376 9.95 -1.22 -29.09
CA GLY A 376 9.15 -2.43 -28.83
C GLY A 376 8.36 -2.38 -27.50
N GLU A 377 8.54 -1.33 -26.71
CA GLU A 377 7.88 -1.17 -25.42
C GLU A 377 6.51 -0.46 -25.55
N ALA A 378 5.62 -0.74 -24.61
CA ALA A 378 4.35 -0.05 -24.51
C ALA A 378 4.51 1.28 -23.76
N ARG A 379 4.06 2.39 -24.37
CA ARG A 379 4.14 3.74 -23.79
C ARG A 379 2.75 4.37 -23.73
N PHE A 380 2.54 5.29 -22.79
CA PHE A 380 1.30 6.05 -22.72
C PHE A 380 1.11 6.92 -23.98
N ALA A 381 -0.09 6.90 -24.56
CA ALA A 381 -0.43 7.63 -25.78
C ALA A 381 -0.08 9.13 -25.69
N GLY A 382 -0.30 9.76 -24.53
CA GLY A 382 0.01 11.17 -24.29
C GLY A 382 1.51 11.48 -24.19
N LYS A 383 2.39 10.48 -24.24
CA LYS A 383 3.85 10.67 -24.33
C LYS A 383 4.36 10.61 -25.77
N PHE A 384 3.52 10.24 -26.74
CA PHE A 384 3.90 10.25 -28.15
C PHE A 384 3.84 11.67 -28.72
N ARG A 385 4.70 11.94 -29.69
CA ARG A 385 4.78 13.20 -30.43
C ARG A 385 4.61 12.93 -31.92
N VAL A 386 4.27 13.98 -32.67
CA VAL A 386 4.31 13.92 -34.14
C VAL A 386 5.72 13.56 -34.59
N GLY A 387 5.83 12.59 -35.49
CA GLY A 387 7.08 11.97 -35.94
C GLY A 387 7.49 10.70 -35.19
N ASP A 388 6.88 10.39 -34.04
CA ASP A 388 7.11 9.09 -33.37
C ASP A 388 6.46 7.95 -34.20
N ARG A 389 7.04 6.75 -34.12
CA ARG A 389 6.58 5.55 -34.85
C ARG A 389 5.91 4.54 -33.92
N VAL A 390 4.74 4.06 -34.30
CA VAL A 390 3.97 3.04 -33.57
C VAL A 390 3.87 1.76 -34.38
N GLN A 391 3.62 0.64 -33.68
CA GLN A 391 3.36 -0.64 -34.34
C GLN A 391 2.01 -0.57 -35.07
N PHE A 392 2.07 -0.58 -36.40
CA PHE A 392 0.92 -0.44 -37.28
C PHE A 392 0.76 -1.70 -38.15
N ILE A 393 -0.46 -2.14 -38.36
CA ILE A 393 -0.78 -3.33 -39.15
C ILE A 393 -1.07 -2.92 -40.59
N ASP A 394 -0.28 -3.47 -41.50
CA ASP A 394 -0.42 -3.27 -42.95
C ASP A 394 -0.23 -4.63 -43.63
N ASN A 395 -1.21 -5.05 -44.45
CA ASN A 395 -1.24 -6.38 -45.08
C ASN A 395 -0.96 -7.56 -44.13
N SER A 396 -1.48 -7.50 -42.90
CA SER A 396 -1.27 -8.51 -41.84
C SER A 396 0.17 -8.62 -41.31
N GLU A 397 1.01 -7.64 -41.59
CA GLU A 397 2.34 -7.51 -41.00
C GLU A 397 2.44 -6.26 -40.12
N ILE A 398 3.33 -6.29 -39.13
CA ILE A 398 3.63 -5.13 -38.30
C ILE A 398 4.67 -4.28 -39.00
N VAL A 399 4.25 -3.11 -39.44
CA VAL A 399 5.07 -2.09 -40.09
C VAL A 399 5.18 -0.85 -39.19
N PRO A 400 6.19 0.01 -39.42
CA PRO A 400 6.24 1.30 -38.75
C PRO A 400 5.14 2.22 -39.29
N GLY A 401 4.29 2.72 -38.40
CA GLY A 401 3.33 3.79 -38.69
C GLY A 401 3.79 5.10 -38.03
N GLU A 402 4.01 6.15 -38.81
CA GLU A 402 4.43 7.47 -38.32
C GLU A 402 3.21 8.30 -37.90
N ILE A 403 3.28 8.91 -36.71
CA ILE A 403 2.25 9.84 -36.25
C ILE A 403 2.42 11.18 -36.95
N VAL A 404 1.52 11.49 -37.88
CA VAL A 404 1.58 12.72 -38.69
C VAL A 404 0.81 13.89 -38.06
N HIS A 405 -0.22 13.59 -37.26
CA HIS A 405 -1.06 14.60 -36.64
C HIS A 405 -1.69 14.11 -35.34
N ILE A 406 -1.79 14.99 -34.35
CA ILE A 406 -2.39 14.72 -33.05
C ILE A 406 -3.42 15.80 -32.74
N GLN A 407 -4.66 15.40 -32.50
CA GLN A 407 -5.74 16.32 -32.12
C GLN A 407 -6.57 15.75 -30.97
N LEU A 408 -7.20 16.63 -30.19
CA LEU A 408 -8.18 16.23 -29.19
C LEU A 408 -9.57 16.14 -29.83
N THR A 409 -10.23 15.01 -29.67
CA THR A 409 -11.61 14.80 -30.13
C THR A 409 -12.49 14.31 -28.99
N LYS A 410 -13.80 14.54 -29.09
CA LYS A 410 -14.75 13.99 -28.14
C LYS A 410 -15.59 12.91 -28.79
N GLN A 411 -15.68 11.76 -28.15
CA GLN A 411 -16.45 10.62 -28.63
C GLN A 411 -17.41 10.13 -27.56
N GLN A 412 -18.45 9.45 -28.01
CA GLN A 412 -19.44 8.87 -27.11
C GLN A 412 -18.96 7.52 -26.57
N GLY A 413 -18.98 7.42 -25.25
CA GLY A 413 -18.57 6.24 -24.50
C GLY A 413 -17.08 5.93 -24.57
N TYR A 414 -16.64 5.04 -23.69
CA TYR A 414 -15.28 4.48 -23.70
C TYR A 414 -15.31 2.99 -23.35
N TYR A 415 -14.38 2.24 -23.96
CA TYR A 415 -14.32 0.79 -23.88
C TYR A 415 -12.87 0.32 -23.72
N ALA A 416 -12.63 -0.58 -22.77
CA ALA A 416 -11.38 -1.30 -22.56
C ALA A 416 -11.66 -2.80 -22.62
N PRO A 417 -11.65 -3.41 -23.82
CA PRO A 417 -11.78 -4.85 -23.97
C PRO A 417 -10.58 -5.56 -23.33
N LEU A 418 -10.78 -6.79 -22.88
CA LEU A 418 -9.75 -7.68 -22.34
C LEU A 418 -9.59 -8.91 -23.25
N THR A 419 -8.34 -9.22 -23.59
CA THR A 419 -7.92 -10.40 -24.36
C THR A 419 -6.96 -11.24 -23.51
N PRO A 420 -6.83 -12.55 -23.78
CA PRO A 420 -5.91 -13.44 -23.07
C PRO A 420 -4.45 -12.97 -23.12
N SER A 421 -3.97 -12.46 -24.27
CA SER A 421 -2.61 -11.89 -24.41
C SER A 421 -2.42 -10.56 -23.70
N GLY A 422 -3.50 -9.82 -23.38
CA GLY A 422 -3.41 -8.44 -22.89
C GLY A 422 -2.98 -7.42 -23.96
N THR A 423 -3.03 -7.83 -25.23
CA THR A 423 -2.81 -6.99 -26.42
C THR A 423 -4.00 -7.05 -27.37
N ILE A 424 -4.22 -5.96 -28.13
CA ILE A 424 -5.34 -5.81 -29.05
C ILE A 424 -4.98 -4.91 -30.23
N ILE A 425 -5.64 -5.11 -31.37
CA ILE A 425 -5.48 -4.28 -32.57
C ILE A 425 -6.73 -3.41 -32.70
N ILE A 426 -6.55 -2.09 -32.68
CA ILE A 426 -7.63 -1.10 -32.80
C ILE A 426 -7.22 -0.06 -33.84
N ASP A 427 -8.10 0.19 -34.82
CA ASP A 427 -7.85 1.09 -35.94
C ASP A 427 -6.51 0.79 -36.66
N GLY A 428 -6.12 -0.49 -36.74
CA GLY A 428 -4.87 -0.94 -37.34
C GLY A 428 -3.62 -0.73 -36.47
N VAL A 429 -3.74 -0.26 -35.23
CA VAL A 429 -2.61 -0.04 -34.32
C VAL A 429 -2.57 -1.11 -33.24
N VAL A 430 -1.38 -1.62 -32.93
CA VAL A 430 -1.19 -2.56 -31.82
C VAL A 430 -1.17 -1.79 -30.50
N ALA A 431 -2.09 -2.11 -29.61
CA ALA A 431 -2.23 -1.48 -28.31
C ALA A 431 -2.35 -2.51 -27.18
N SER A 432 -2.07 -2.09 -25.95
CA SER A 432 -2.29 -2.95 -24.78
C SER A 432 -3.73 -2.81 -24.28
N ASN A 433 -4.24 -3.82 -23.59
CA ASN A 433 -5.53 -3.75 -22.90
C ASN A 433 -5.47 -2.90 -21.61
N TYR A 434 -4.28 -2.44 -21.20
CA TYR A 434 -4.06 -1.73 -19.93
C TYR A 434 -3.79 -0.24 -20.13
N ALA A 435 -4.34 0.58 -19.22
CA ALA A 435 -4.27 2.04 -19.30
C ALA A 435 -3.84 2.71 -17.98
N THR A 436 -3.26 1.96 -17.04
CA THR A 436 -3.08 2.47 -15.67
C THR A 436 -1.70 2.23 -15.11
N VAL A 437 -1.17 1.03 -15.31
CA VAL A 437 0.22 0.72 -15.02
C VAL A 437 1.04 1.04 -16.26
N SER A 438 2.21 1.65 -16.07
CA SER A 438 3.02 2.13 -17.21
C SER A 438 3.85 1.04 -17.91
N ASN A 439 3.95 -0.15 -17.32
CA ASN A 439 4.63 -1.31 -17.88
C ASN A 439 3.58 -2.37 -18.24
N HIS A 440 3.53 -2.76 -19.52
CA HIS A 440 2.59 -3.74 -20.05
C HIS A 440 2.72 -5.12 -19.36
N ALA A 441 3.92 -5.67 -19.26
CA ALA A 441 4.14 -7.01 -18.71
C ALA A 441 3.82 -7.07 -17.22
N LEU A 442 4.18 -6.05 -16.44
CA LEU A 442 3.79 -5.93 -15.03
C LEU A 442 2.27 -5.87 -14.90
N ALA A 443 1.60 -5.02 -15.70
CA ALA A 443 0.15 -4.94 -15.71
C ALA A 443 -0.49 -6.29 -16.05
N HIS A 444 0.06 -6.96 -17.06
CA HIS A 444 -0.39 -8.26 -17.52
C HIS A 444 -0.24 -9.33 -16.44
N GLN A 445 0.91 -9.42 -15.75
CA GLN A 445 1.11 -10.39 -14.68
C GLN A 445 0.15 -10.18 -13.51
N LEU A 446 -0.03 -8.92 -13.08
CA LEU A 446 -0.93 -8.61 -11.97
C LEU A 446 -2.39 -8.91 -12.28
N MET A 447 -2.79 -8.75 -13.55
CA MET A 447 -4.11 -9.10 -14.05
C MET A 447 -4.31 -10.62 -14.21
N GLY A 448 -3.29 -11.45 -13.98
CA GLY A 448 -3.37 -12.90 -14.14
C GLY A 448 -4.42 -13.56 -13.24
N ILE A 449 -4.51 -13.16 -11.97
CA ILE A 449 -5.52 -13.69 -11.03
C ILE A 449 -6.94 -13.35 -11.51
N TYR A 450 -7.13 -12.15 -12.05
CA TYR A 450 -8.42 -11.70 -12.55
C TYR A 450 -8.80 -12.36 -13.87
N ARG A 451 -7.84 -12.55 -14.79
CA ARG A 451 -8.06 -13.35 -16.00
C ARG A 451 -8.47 -14.78 -15.65
N TRP A 452 -7.76 -15.42 -14.71
CA TRP A 452 -8.14 -16.75 -14.20
C TRP A 452 -9.56 -16.78 -13.62
N TRP A 453 -9.95 -15.74 -12.89
CA TRP A 453 -11.31 -15.63 -12.36
C TRP A 453 -12.36 -15.49 -13.46
N ILE A 454 -12.11 -14.67 -14.49
CA ILE A 454 -12.99 -14.52 -15.66
C ILE A 454 -13.11 -15.86 -16.41
N ASP A 455 -12.00 -16.57 -16.61
CA ASP A 455 -12.01 -17.86 -17.30
C ASP A 455 -12.87 -18.89 -16.54
N LEU A 456 -12.91 -18.79 -15.20
CA LEU A 456 -13.70 -19.68 -14.34
C LEU A 456 -15.20 -19.32 -14.30
N VAL A 457 -15.54 -18.03 -14.20
CA VAL A 457 -16.91 -17.56 -13.92
C VAL A 457 -17.64 -17.08 -15.18
N GLY A 458 -16.91 -16.89 -16.29
CA GLY A 458 -17.39 -16.25 -17.51
C GLY A 458 -17.36 -14.72 -17.39
N GLY A 459 -16.80 -14.06 -18.40
CA GLY A 459 -16.64 -12.60 -18.38
C GLY A 459 -17.96 -11.85 -18.60
N SER A 460 -18.00 -10.60 -18.13
CA SER A 460 -19.20 -9.77 -18.20
C SER A 460 -19.16 -8.75 -19.35
N LYS A 461 -20.28 -8.60 -20.09
CA LYS A 461 -20.47 -7.54 -21.11
C LYS A 461 -20.60 -6.14 -20.49
N TRP A 462 -20.70 -6.05 -19.15
CA TRP A 462 -20.85 -4.82 -18.40
C TRP A 462 -19.49 -4.35 -17.90
N SER A 463 -19.38 -3.05 -17.60
CA SER A 463 -18.17 -2.52 -16.97
C SER A 463 -17.97 -3.24 -15.64
N GLU A 464 -16.94 -4.09 -15.55
CA GLU A 464 -16.65 -4.81 -14.30
C GLU A 464 -16.11 -3.87 -13.22
N GLU A 465 -15.86 -2.59 -13.55
CA GLU A 465 -15.42 -1.49 -12.67
C GLU A 465 -14.63 -2.06 -11.50
N ILE A 466 -13.34 -2.34 -11.73
CA ILE A 466 -12.49 -3.03 -10.75
C ILE A 466 -11.53 -2.03 -10.06
N PRO A 467 -12.03 -0.95 -9.42
CA PRO A 467 -11.17 0.09 -8.90
C PRO A 467 -10.28 -0.43 -7.76
N TRP A 468 -10.66 -1.50 -7.06
CA TRP A 468 -9.85 -2.10 -6.00
C TRP A 468 -8.59 -2.78 -6.55
N MET A 469 -8.71 -3.55 -7.63
CA MET A 469 -7.57 -4.22 -8.25
C MET A 469 -6.65 -3.20 -8.91
N LEU A 470 -7.22 -2.16 -9.52
CA LEU A 470 -6.48 -1.03 -10.06
C LEU A 470 -5.60 -0.35 -8.99
N GLN A 471 -6.14 -0.18 -7.78
CA GLN A 471 -5.40 0.36 -6.64
C GLN A 471 -4.24 -0.54 -6.24
N ILE A 472 -4.47 -1.85 -6.19
CA ILE A 472 -3.43 -2.84 -5.88
C ILE A 472 -2.30 -2.77 -6.93
N MET A 473 -2.66 -2.74 -8.21
CA MET A 473 -1.68 -2.70 -9.30
C MET A 473 -0.82 -1.44 -9.26
N LEU A 474 -1.44 -0.27 -9.09
CA LEU A 474 -0.72 1.00 -8.92
C LEU A 474 0.18 1.00 -7.69
N SER A 475 -0.28 0.39 -6.60
CA SER A 475 0.48 0.30 -5.36
C SER A 475 1.70 -0.58 -5.53
N ILE A 476 1.56 -1.73 -6.21
CA ILE A 476 2.68 -2.63 -6.52
C ILE A 476 3.71 -1.93 -7.41
N GLU A 477 3.28 -1.25 -8.49
CA GLU A 477 4.19 -0.50 -9.35
C GLU A 477 4.94 0.60 -8.58
N GLN A 478 4.24 1.36 -7.72
CA GLN A 478 4.87 2.38 -6.89
C GLN A 478 5.88 1.79 -5.90
N VAL A 479 5.54 0.67 -5.28
CA VAL A 479 6.44 -0.04 -4.35
C VAL A 479 7.70 -0.51 -5.09
N ILE A 480 7.57 -1.16 -6.25
CA ILE A 480 8.72 -1.63 -7.04
C ILE A 480 9.60 -0.46 -7.50
N ARG A 481 9.00 0.62 -8.01
CA ARG A 481 9.73 1.85 -8.40
C ARG A 481 10.48 2.46 -7.23
N TRP A 482 9.85 2.46 -6.05
CA TRP A 482 10.42 3.04 -4.84
C TRP A 482 11.59 2.23 -4.27
N PHE A 483 11.62 0.91 -4.48
CA PHE A 483 12.75 0.05 -4.14
C PHE A 483 13.95 0.17 -5.12
N GLY A 484 13.93 1.10 -6.07
CA GLY A 484 14.96 1.17 -7.11
C GLY A 484 14.89 0.01 -8.11
N GLY A 485 13.76 -0.72 -8.12
CA GLY A 485 13.49 -1.85 -9.01
C GLY A 485 13.24 -1.46 -10.46
N GLN A 486 13.85 -0.38 -10.97
CA GLN A 486 13.85 -0.09 -12.41
C GLN A 486 14.39 -1.28 -13.19
N ILE A 487 15.41 -1.98 -12.65
CA ILE A 487 15.93 -3.23 -13.23
C ILE A 487 14.89 -4.36 -13.19
N VAL A 488 14.08 -4.47 -12.13
CA VAL A 488 13.03 -5.50 -12.03
C VAL A 488 11.84 -5.19 -12.96
N ILE A 489 11.47 -3.92 -13.09
CA ILE A 489 10.45 -3.47 -14.05
C ILE A 489 10.92 -3.70 -15.49
N ASN A 490 12.19 -3.40 -15.78
CA ASN A 490 12.81 -3.63 -17.09
C ASN A 490 13.10 -5.12 -17.35
N ASN A 491 13.17 -5.97 -16.33
CA ASN A 491 13.24 -7.43 -16.49
C ASN A 491 11.90 -8.05 -16.87
N PHE A 492 10.79 -7.34 -16.65
CA PHE A 492 9.51 -7.64 -17.29
C PHE A 492 9.42 -6.93 -18.65
N ASN A 493 10.48 -7.05 -19.47
CA ASN A 493 10.40 -6.59 -20.84
C ASN A 493 9.58 -7.61 -21.65
N TYR A 494 8.52 -7.11 -22.27
CA TYR A 494 7.83 -7.80 -23.34
C TYR A 494 8.64 -7.52 -24.60
N ASP A 495 9.12 -8.56 -25.29
CA ASP A 495 10.05 -8.43 -26.42
C ASP A 495 9.44 -7.77 -27.67
N GLY A 496 8.26 -7.15 -27.57
CA GLY A 496 7.63 -6.34 -28.63
C GLY A 496 7.27 -7.11 -29.90
N GLN A 497 7.62 -8.40 -30.01
CA GLN A 497 7.31 -9.26 -31.15
C GLN A 497 5.92 -9.86 -30.98
N PHE A 498 4.92 -9.04 -31.29
CA PHE A 498 3.58 -9.54 -31.54
C PHE A 498 3.63 -10.41 -32.80
N LYS A 499 3.58 -11.74 -32.65
CA LYS A 499 3.50 -12.65 -33.81
C LYS A 499 2.07 -12.59 -34.33
N VAL A 500 1.86 -11.89 -35.44
CA VAL A 500 0.63 -12.07 -36.22
C VAL A 500 0.64 -13.53 -36.67
N SER A 501 -0.31 -14.34 -36.18
CA SER A 501 -0.46 -15.69 -36.69
C SER A 501 -0.81 -15.56 -38.15
N SER A 502 0.08 -16.03 -39.03
CA SER A 502 -0.13 -16.05 -40.48
C SER A 502 -1.51 -16.62 -40.77
N ILE A 503 -2.36 -15.81 -41.39
CA ILE A 503 -3.63 -16.25 -41.95
C ILE A 503 -3.28 -17.34 -42.96
N ALA A 504 -3.69 -18.58 -42.68
CA ALA A 504 -3.64 -19.69 -43.61
C ALA A 504 -4.99 -19.83 -44.32
#